data_AF-A0AAU6Y5Z2-F1
#
_entry.id   AF-A0AAU6Y5Z2-F1
#
_cell.length_a   1.000
_cell.length_b   1.000
_cell.length_c   1.000
_cell.angle_alpha   90.00
_cell.angle_beta   90.00
_cell.angle_gamma   90.00
#
_symmetry.space_group_name_H-M   'P 1'
#
loop_
_entity.id
_entity.type
_entity.pdbx_description
1 polymer ?
#
loop_
_entity_poly.entity_id
_entity_poly.type
_entity_poly.pdbx_seq_one_letter_code
_entity_poly.pdbx_strand_id
1 'polypeptide(L)'
;MDLLENDETLDSFKIKETIVSIYDQKEPELRVEEMEKFFHGAYESIDEVIAFHVSVGFLKHDSKKRTDGKKYDKNYYITHICADRIETYLKDIPSVTWFFERCSLIKEYFDKFSGSELKQRQYQYSEYSVSYKSYIQNVNNKVRDKFKDRFNFQLS
;
A
#
# COMPACT_ATOMS: atom_id res chain seq x y z
N MET A 1 2.88 5.06 18.96
CA MET A 1 1.72 4.56 18.21
C MET A 1 2.00 3.13 17.82
N ASP A 2 1.16 2.23 18.31
CA ASP A 2 1.24 0.80 18.11
C ASP A 2 0.47 0.40 16.84
N LEU A 3 1.20 0.09 15.76
CA LEU A 3 0.57 -0.48 14.55
C LEU A 3 0.39 -2.00 14.70
N LEU A 4 1.40 -2.68 15.27
CA LEU A 4 1.53 -4.13 15.44
C LEU A 4 2.52 -4.49 16.59
N GLU A 5 2.95 -3.52 17.39
CA GLU A 5 3.84 -3.69 18.54
C GLU A 5 3.28 -4.60 19.63
N ASN A 6 1.98 -4.51 19.91
CA ASN A 6 1.35 -5.35 20.95
C ASN A 6 0.64 -6.59 20.39
N ASP A 7 0.86 -6.92 19.11
CA ASP A 7 0.31 -8.15 18.56
C ASP A 7 1.24 -9.34 18.85
N GLU A 8 1.00 -10.00 19.98
CA GLU A 8 1.74 -11.17 20.44
C GLU A 8 1.60 -12.39 19.53
N THR A 9 0.66 -12.37 18.59
CA THR A 9 0.47 -13.47 17.62
C THR A 9 1.49 -13.43 16.48
N LEU A 10 2.20 -12.31 16.31
CA LEU A 10 3.17 -12.14 15.25
C LEU A 10 4.56 -12.59 15.67
N ASP A 11 5.23 -13.32 14.79
CA ASP A 11 6.61 -13.73 14.98
C ASP A 11 7.55 -12.52 14.85
N SER A 12 8.04 -12.05 16.01
CA SER A 12 8.98 -10.94 16.13
C SER A 12 10.28 -11.18 15.36
N PHE A 13 10.77 -12.43 15.28
CA PHE A 13 11.96 -12.77 14.52
C PHE A 13 11.69 -12.64 13.02
N LYS A 14 10.55 -13.18 12.54
CA LYS A 14 10.16 -13.06 11.12
C LYS A 14 9.97 -11.60 10.71
N ILE A 15 9.36 -10.77 11.56
CA ILE A 15 9.23 -9.32 11.32
C ILE A 15 10.61 -8.67 11.19
N LYS A 16 11.53 -8.98 12.12
CA LYS A 16 12.89 -8.43 12.10
C LYS A 16 13.60 -8.76 10.78
N GLU A 17 13.62 -10.03 10.40
CA GLU A 17 14.27 -10.50 9.16
C GLU A 17 13.64 -9.86 7.91
N THR A 18 12.31 -9.73 7.90
CA THR A 18 11.59 -9.09 6.79
C THR A 18 12.00 -7.63 6.63
N ILE A 19 12.08 -6.88 7.73
CA ILE A 19 12.50 -5.47 7.69
C ILE A 19 13.97 -5.36 7.29
N VAL A 20 14.86 -6.20 7.82
CA VAL A 20 16.28 -6.22 7.41
C VAL A 20 16.40 -6.46 5.91
N SER A 21 15.72 -7.47 5.36
CA SER A 21 15.74 -7.77 3.92
C SER A 21 15.26 -6.59 3.07
N ILE A 22 14.22 -5.86 3.50
CA ILE A 22 13.70 -4.67 2.78
C ILE A 22 14.79 -3.60 2.68
N TYR A 23 15.53 -3.37 3.77
CA TYR A 23 16.57 -2.34 3.84
C TYR A 23 17.86 -2.77 3.14
N ASP A 24 18.26 -4.04 3.22
CA ASP A 24 19.41 -4.57 2.49
C ASP A 24 19.23 -4.44 0.97
N GLN A 25 17.99 -4.59 0.49
CA GLN A 25 17.61 -4.39 -0.91
C GLN A 25 17.43 -2.92 -1.29
N LYS A 26 17.60 -1.99 -0.34
CA LYS A 26 17.43 -0.55 -0.52
C LYS A 26 16.05 -0.18 -1.09
N GLU A 27 15.01 -0.97 -0.77
CA GLU A 27 13.66 -0.66 -1.25
C GLU A 27 13.22 0.76 -0.86
N PRO A 28 13.46 1.24 0.38
CA PRO A 28 13.03 2.58 0.78
C PRO A 28 13.80 3.73 0.12
N GLU A 29 14.83 3.44 -0.68
CA GLU A 29 15.56 4.41 -1.51
C GLU A 29 15.30 4.21 -3.01
N LEU A 30 15.15 2.96 -3.46
CA LEU A 30 15.01 2.62 -4.88
C LEU A 30 13.55 2.49 -5.36
N ARG A 31 12.61 2.24 -4.44
CA ARG A 31 11.20 1.95 -4.74
C ARG A 31 10.24 3.00 -4.16
N VAL A 32 10.74 4.22 -3.97
CA VAL A 32 9.94 5.35 -3.48
C VAL A 32 9.43 6.19 -4.65
N GLU A 33 8.13 6.43 -4.66
CA GLU A 33 7.51 7.46 -5.46
C GLU A 33 7.09 8.62 -4.56
N GLU A 34 7.48 9.84 -4.91
CA GLU A 34 7.06 11.04 -4.18
C GLU A 34 5.58 11.29 -4.40
N MET A 35 4.78 11.17 -3.34
CA MET A 35 3.34 11.32 -3.42
C MET A 35 2.89 12.72 -2.98
N GLU A 36 2.13 13.40 -3.85
CA GLU A 36 1.48 14.68 -3.55
C GLU A 36 0.19 14.46 -2.75
N LYS A 37 -0.02 15.25 -1.68
CA LYS A 37 -1.25 15.18 -0.88
C LYS A 37 -2.44 15.78 -1.64
N PHE A 38 -3.48 14.99 -1.81
CA PHE A 38 -4.75 15.40 -2.40
C PHE A 38 -5.94 14.99 -1.55
N PHE A 39 -6.63 15.99 -0.99
CA PHE A 39 -7.68 15.84 0.02
C PHE A 39 -7.29 14.94 1.20
N HIS A 40 -7.41 13.62 1.02
CA HIS A 40 -7.20 12.62 2.06
C HIS A 40 -6.31 11.43 1.63
N GLY A 41 -5.47 11.58 0.59
CA GLY A 41 -4.54 10.54 0.13
C GLY A 41 -3.54 11.03 -0.92
N ALA A 42 -2.73 10.11 -1.44
CA ALA A 42 -1.89 10.34 -2.62
C ALA A 42 -2.76 10.39 -3.89
N TYR A 43 -2.44 11.29 -4.83
CA TYR A 43 -3.22 11.46 -6.06
C TYR A 43 -2.55 10.83 -7.27
N GLU A 44 -3.25 9.87 -7.86
CA GLU A 44 -3.19 9.59 -9.29
C GLU A 44 -4.60 9.70 -9.87
N SER A 45 -4.73 10.16 -11.10
CA SER A 45 -5.98 10.10 -11.86
C SER A 45 -6.28 8.63 -12.21
N ILE A 46 -6.83 7.89 -11.25
CA ILE A 46 -7.13 6.47 -11.47
C ILE A 46 -8.18 6.27 -12.57
N ASP A 47 -9.01 7.28 -12.85
CA ASP A 47 -10.06 7.19 -13.88
C ASP A 47 -9.48 6.90 -15.28
N GLU A 48 -8.32 7.45 -15.64
CA GLU A 48 -7.66 7.17 -16.93
C GLU A 48 -7.11 5.73 -16.97
N VAL A 49 -6.47 5.30 -15.88
CA VAL A 49 -5.94 3.94 -15.74
C VAL A 49 -7.08 2.92 -15.82
N ILE A 50 -8.19 3.17 -15.13
CA ILE A 50 -9.40 2.35 -15.19
C ILE A 50 -9.97 2.33 -16.60
N ALA A 51 -10.12 3.49 -17.25
CA ALA A 51 -10.67 3.57 -18.60
C ALA A 51 -9.85 2.73 -19.59
N PHE A 52 -8.52 2.81 -19.52
CA PHE A 52 -7.64 1.95 -20.32
C PHE A 52 -7.90 0.47 -20.05
N HIS A 53 -7.92 0.05 -18.79
CA HIS A 53 -8.13 -1.36 -18.42
C HIS A 53 -9.53 -1.87 -18.79
N VAL A 54 -10.55 -1.01 -18.75
CA VAL A 54 -11.90 -1.32 -19.25
C VAL A 54 -11.86 -1.50 -20.78
N SER A 55 -11.16 -0.64 -21.51
CA SER A 55 -11.09 -0.70 -22.97
C SER A 55 -10.45 -1.99 -23.49
N VAL A 56 -9.48 -2.56 -22.76
CA VAL A 56 -8.82 -3.83 -23.10
C VAL A 56 -9.51 -5.05 -22.47
N GLY A 57 -10.65 -4.84 -21.80
CA GLY A 57 -11.47 -5.91 -21.22
C GLY A 57 -10.92 -6.52 -19.93
N PHE A 58 -9.97 -5.87 -19.25
CA PHE A 58 -9.40 -6.35 -17.99
C PHE A 58 -10.24 -5.99 -16.77
N LEU A 59 -10.88 -4.82 -16.80
CA LEU A 59 -11.76 -4.37 -15.74
C LEU A 59 -13.19 -4.18 -16.24
N LYS A 60 -14.14 -4.39 -15.33
CA LYS A 60 -15.49 -3.86 -15.41
C LYS A 60 -15.72 -2.97 -14.20
N HIS A 61 -16.46 -1.88 -14.39
CA HIS A 61 -16.88 -1.05 -13.27
C HIS A 61 -18.38 -0.78 -13.38
N ASP A 62 -19.04 -0.72 -12.23
CA ASP A 62 -20.43 -0.30 -12.09
C ASP A 62 -20.47 0.92 -11.18
N SER A 63 -21.26 1.92 -11.57
CA SER A 63 -21.49 3.11 -10.76
C SER A 63 -22.98 3.26 -10.52
N LYS A 64 -23.41 3.09 -9.26
CA LYS A 64 -24.81 3.32 -8.91
C LYS A 64 -24.97 4.71 -8.31
N LYS A 65 -25.91 5.49 -8.88
CA LYS A 65 -26.42 6.69 -8.22
C LYS A 65 -27.22 6.24 -7.01
N ARG A 66 -26.76 6.59 -5.81
CA ARG A 66 -27.57 6.37 -4.61
C ARG A 66 -28.78 7.29 -4.65
N THR A 67 -29.95 6.76 -4.30
CA THR A 67 -31.22 7.49 -4.27
C THR A 67 -31.30 8.51 -3.12
N ASP A 68 -30.34 8.49 -2.18
CA ASP A 68 -30.25 9.36 -1.00
C ASP A 68 -29.40 10.63 -1.20
N GLY A 69 -28.94 10.90 -2.42
CA GLY A 69 -28.14 12.09 -2.74
C GLY A 69 -26.71 12.08 -2.18
N LYS A 70 -26.25 10.98 -1.57
CA LYS A 70 -24.87 10.82 -1.08
C LYS A 70 -23.93 10.26 -2.17
N LYS A 71 -22.62 10.26 -1.91
CA LYS A 71 -21.55 9.89 -2.86
C LYS A 71 -21.81 8.54 -3.54
N TYR A 72 -21.49 8.50 -4.84
CA TYR A 72 -21.59 7.32 -5.72
C TYR A 72 -20.83 6.11 -5.15
N ASP A 73 -21.47 4.95 -5.18
CA ASP A 73 -20.79 3.68 -4.97
C ASP A 73 -20.21 3.22 -6.32
N LYS A 74 -18.87 3.22 -6.42
CA LYS A 74 -18.14 2.64 -7.56
C LYS A 74 -17.71 1.23 -7.20
N ASN A 75 -18.18 0.24 -7.93
CA ASN A 75 -17.71 -1.14 -7.83
C ASN A 75 -16.77 -1.45 -8.99
N TYR A 76 -15.66 -2.11 -8.71
CA TYR A 76 -14.70 -2.56 -9.71
C TYR A 76 -14.57 -4.07 -9.66
N TYR A 77 -14.53 -4.69 -10.83
CA TYR A 77 -14.43 -6.13 -11.00
C TYR A 77 -13.30 -6.44 -11.97
N ILE A 78 -12.48 -7.42 -11.63
CA ILE A 78 -11.52 -8.02 -12.57
C ILE A 78 -12.25 -9.04 -13.44
N THR A 79 -11.91 -9.10 -14.73
CA THR A 79 -12.44 -10.15 -15.62
C THR A 79 -11.58 -11.41 -15.52
N HIS A 80 -12.14 -12.56 -15.92
CA HIS A 80 -11.36 -13.79 -16.04
C HIS A 80 -10.17 -13.61 -17.00
N ILE A 81 -10.34 -12.87 -18.09
CA ILE A 81 -9.25 -12.56 -19.03
C ILE A 81 -8.09 -11.84 -18.33
N CYS A 82 -8.38 -10.90 -17.43
CA CYS A 82 -7.37 -10.22 -16.62
C CYS A 82 -6.65 -11.20 -15.70
N ALA A 83 -7.41 -12.00 -14.95
CA ALA A 83 -6.87 -12.98 -14.03
C ALA A 83 -5.96 -13.98 -14.75
N ASP A 84 -6.41 -14.55 -15.87
CA ASP A 84 -5.63 -15.51 -16.66
C ASP A 84 -4.33 -14.90 -17.18
N ARG A 85 -4.35 -13.63 -17.63
CA ARG A 85 -3.13 -12.94 -18.08
C ARG A 85 -2.16 -12.67 -16.93
N ILE A 86 -2.67 -12.32 -15.75
CA ILE A 86 -1.83 -12.14 -14.57
C ILE A 86 -1.14 -13.45 -14.22
N GLU A 87 -1.90 -14.53 -14.14
CA GLU A 87 -1.39 -15.87 -13.78
C GLU A 87 -0.43 -16.44 -14.82
N THR A 88 -0.69 -16.22 -16.11
CA THR A 88 0.09 -16.83 -17.20
C THR A 88 1.35 -16.05 -17.58
N TYR A 89 1.36 -14.72 -17.42
CA TYR A 89 2.44 -13.88 -17.95
C TYR A 89 3.03 -12.95 -16.90
N LEU A 90 2.18 -12.25 -16.15
CA LEU A 90 2.64 -11.15 -15.31
C LEU A 90 3.46 -11.63 -14.12
N LYS A 91 3.10 -12.78 -13.54
CA LYS A 91 3.83 -13.39 -12.42
C LYS A 91 5.25 -13.85 -12.77
N ASP A 92 5.51 -14.14 -14.04
CA ASP A 92 6.82 -14.58 -14.53
C ASP A 92 7.80 -13.41 -14.76
N ILE A 93 7.31 -12.16 -14.68
CA ILE A 93 8.16 -10.98 -14.82
C ILE A 93 8.83 -10.67 -13.47
N PRO A 94 10.17 -10.77 -13.35
CA PRO A 94 10.85 -10.62 -12.05
C PRO A 94 10.61 -9.28 -11.37
N SER A 95 10.47 -8.20 -12.15
CA SER A 95 10.21 -6.87 -11.61
C SER A 95 8.82 -6.73 -10.99
N VAL A 96 7.86 -7.58 -11.39
CA VAL A 96 6.49 -7.58 -10.85
C VAL A 96 6.38 -8.52 -9.64
N THR A 97 7.21 -9.57 -9.57
CA THR A 97 7.28 -10.46 -8.39
C THR A 97 7.43 -9.68 -7.10
N TRP A 98 8.32 -8.67 -7.09
CA TRP A 98 8.50 -7.76 -5.96
C TRP A 98 7.17 -7.14 -5.47
N PHE A 99 6.33 -6.67 -6.40
CA PHE A 99 5.04 -6.07 -6.06
C PHE A 99 4.10 -7.09 -5.39
N PHE A 100 4.03 -8.32 -5.92
CA PHE A 100 3.23 -9.39 -5.31
C PHE A 100 3.72 -9.78 -3.91
N GLU A 101 5.03 -9.82 -3.71
CA GLU A 101 5.61 -10.08 -2.39
C GLU A 101 5.24 -8.97 -1.39
N ARG A 102 5.30 -7.69 -1.79
CA ARG A 102 4.91 -6.57 -0.91
C ARG A 102 3.41 -6.62 -0.58
N CYS A 103 2.55 -6.92 -1.56
CA CYS A 103 1.12 -7.11 -1.31
C CYS A 103 0.86 -8.27 -0.34
N SER A 104 1.61 -9.36 -0.46
CA SER A 104 1.51 -10.51 0.46
C SER A 104 1.87 -10.12 1.89
N LEU A 105 2.93 -9.32 2.09
CA LEU A 105 3.30 -8.81 3.42
C LEU A 105 2.25 -7.86 4.01
N ILE A 106 1.69 -6.96 3.19
CA ILE A 106 0.61 -6.08 3.64
C ILE A 106 -0.57 -6.92 4.11
N LYS A 107 -0.94 -7.95 3.36
CA LYS A 107 -2.00 -8.87 3.77
C LYS A 107 -1.61 -9.59 5.07
N GLU A 108 -0.45 -10.24 5.12
CA GLU A 108 0.00 -10.99 6.31
C GLU A 108 -0.12 -10.16 7.61
N TYR A 109 0.30 -8.89 7.57
CA TYR A 109 0.37 -8.06 8.76
C TYR A 109 -0.85 -7.16 9.00
N PHE A 110 -1.65 -6.86 7.97
CA PHE A 110 -2.71 -5.85 8.07
C PHE A 110 -4.10 -6.33 7.61
N ASP A 111 -4.30 -7.60 7.22
CA ASP A 111 -5.60 -8.14 6.75
C ASP A 111 -6.74 -7.97 7.78
N LYS A 112 -6.41 -7.90 9.07
CA LYS A 112 -7.39 -7.66 10.15
C LYS A 112 -7.96 -6.24 10.18
N PHE A 113 -7.42 -5.31 9.39
CA PHE A 113 -7.82 -3.91 9.40
C PHE A 113 -8.53 -3.51 8.12
N SER A 114 -9.62 -2.77 8.25
CA SER A 114 -10.28 -2.12 7.12
C SER A 114 -9.44 -0.96 6.57
N GLY A 115 -9.68 -0.60 5.31
CA GLY A 115 -9.02 0.54 4.69
C GLY A 115 -9.24 1.87 5.45
N SER A 116 -10.40 2.05 6.09
CA SER A 116 -10.69 3.21 6.93
C SER A 116 -9.81 3.25 8.18
N GLU A 117 -9.59 2.12 8.83
CA GLU A 117 -8.73 2.04 10.02
C GLU A 117 -7.25 2.21 9.66
N LEU A 118 -6.80 1.61 8.55
CA LEU A 118 -5.44 1.83 8.03
C LEU A 118 -5.18 3.31 7.72
N LYS A 119 -6.16 3.98 7.10
CA LYS A 119 -6.10 5.42 6.86
C LYS A 119 -6.01 6.20 8.17
N GLN A 120 -6.89 5.92 9.13
CA GLN A 120 -6.83 6.60 10.43
C GLN A 120 -5.46 6.41 11.10
N ARG A 121 -4.87 5.22 10.98
CA ARG A 121 -3.53 4.94 11.50
C ARG A 121 -2.45 5.76 10.79
N GLN A 122 -2.48 5.80 9.47
CA GLN A 122 -1.55 6.59 8.66
C GLN A 122 -1.56 8.07 9.05
N TYR A 123 -2.73 8.64 9.33
CA TYR A 123 -2.88 10.06 9.71
C TYR A 123 -2.36 10.40 11.12
N GLN A 124 -1.98 9.42 11.94
CA GLN A 124 -1.29 9.69 13.20
C GLN A 124 0.19 10.07 13.01
N TYR A 125 0.75 9.82 11.81
CA TYR A 125 2.06 10.33 11.44
C TYR A 125 1.94 11.76 10.92
N SER A 126 2.72 12.67 11.50
CA SER A 126 2.75 14.09 11.14
C SER A 126 3.03 14.34 9.65
N GLU A 127 3.80 13.47 9.02
CA GLU A 127 4.16 13.51 7.59
C GLU A 127 2.95 13.43 6.66
N TYR A 128 1.87 12.78 7.10
CA TYR A 128 0.62 12.68 6.34
C TYR A 128 -0.34 13.86 6.62
N SER A 129 -0.02 14.69 7.61
CA SER A 129 -0.77 15.88 8.02
C SER A 129 -0.30 17.17 7.34
N VAL A 130 0.42 17.07 6.21
CA VAL A 130 0.88 18.22 5.40
C VAL A 130 -0.25 19.00 4.72
N SER A 131 0.03 20.19 4.17
CA SER A 131 -0.96 20.98 3.43
C SER A 131 -1.38 20.32 2.10
N TYR A 132 -2.52 20.75 1.57
CA TYR A 132 -2.98 20.35 0.24
C TYR A 132 -1.91 20.67 -0.83
N LYS A 133 -1.69 19.74 -1.76
CA LYS A 133 -0.65 19.78 -2.81
C LYS A 133 0.80 19.82 -2.34
N SER A 134 1.04 19.49 -1.06
CA SER A 134 2.39 19.34 -0.54
C SER A 134 2.83 17.88 -0.61
N TYR A 135 4.12 17.66 -0.83
CA TYR A 135 4.70 16.32 -0.83
C TYR A 135 4.70 15.72 0.58
N ILE A 136 4.23 14.48 0.66
CA ILE A 136 4.33 13.67 1.88
C ILE A 136 5.81 13.33 2.09
N GLN A 137 6.33 13.68 3.26
CA GLN A 137 7.74 13.46 3.57
C GLN A 137 8.02 11.98 3.84
N ASN A 138 9.23 11.55 3.48
CA ASN A 138 9.69 10.19 3.71
C ASN A 138 9.81 9.91 5.24
N VAL A 139 9.39 8.72 5.67
CA VAL A 139 9.40 8.27 7.07
C VAL A 139 10.58 7.35 7.45
N ASN A 140 11.55 7.15 6.56
CA ASN A 140 12.66 6.19 6.72
C ASN A 140 13.44 6.39 8.02
N ASN A 141 13.76 7.64 8.38
CA ASN A 141 14.47 7.92 9.64
C ASN A 141 13.67 7.41 10.85
N LYS A 142 12.35 7.66 10.88
CA LYS A 142 11.47 7.18 11.95
C LYS A 142 11.39 5.66 12.00
N VAL A 143 11.42 4.99 10.85
CA VAL A 143 11.43 3.53 10.78
C VAL A 143 12.74 2.98 11.34
N ARG A 144 13.89 3.58 10.99
CA ARG A 144 15.22 3.20 11.51
C ARG A 144 15.31 3.37 13.03
N ASP A 145 14.87 4.52 13.55
CA ASP A 145 14.86 4.78 14.99
C ASP A 145 13.99 3.76 15.73
N LYS A 146 12.77 3.55 15.25
CA LYS A 146 11.81 2.61 15.85
C LYS A 146 12.29 1.16 15.79
N PHE A 147 12.94 0.78 14.70
CA PHE A 147 13.53 -0.55 14.56
C PHE A 147 14.67 -0.76 15.56
N LYS A 148 15.55 0.24 15.71
CA LYS A 148 16.63 0.21 16.68
C LYS A 148 16.11 0.09 18.11
N ASP A 149 15.10 0.87 18.46
CA ASP A 149 14.50 0.82 19.80
C ASP A 149 13.87 -0.55 20.10
N ARG A 150 13.24 -1.18 19.09
CA ARG A 150 12.55 -2.46 19.26
C ARG A 150 13.50 -3.67 19.29
N PHE A 151 14.47 -3.71 18.39
CA PHE A 151 15.30 -4.90 18.17
C PHE A 151 16.74 -4.76 18.65
N ASN A 152 17.10 -3.57 19.16
CA ASN A 152 18.46 -3.20 19.52
C ASN A 152 19.47 -3.51 18.39
N PHE A 153 19.06 -3.24 17.14
CA PHE A 153 19.81 -3.50 15.93
C PHE A 153 19.69 -2.32 14.98
N GLN A 154 20.76 -1.98 14.28
CA GLN A 154 20.78 -0.86 13.34
C GLN A 154 20.63 -1.37 11.90
N LEU A 155 19.60 -0.87 11.20
CA LEU A 155 19.41 -1.12 9.77
C LEU A 155 20.52 -0.44 8.96
N SER A 156 20.99 -1.11 7.90
CA SER A 156 22.01 -0.63 6.96
C SER A 156 21.58 0.60 6.17
#